data_AF-A0A972LLR0-F1
#
_entry.id   AF-A0A972LLR0-F1
#
_cell.length_a   1.000
_cell.length_b   1.000
_cell.length_c   1.000
_cell.angle_alpha   90.00
_cell.angle_beta   90.00
_cell.angle_gamma   90.00
#
_symmetry.space_group_name_H-M   'P 1'
#
loop_
_entity.id
_entity.type
_entity.pdbx_description
1 polymer ?
#
loop_
_entity_poly.entity_id
_entity_poly.type
_entity_poly.pdbx_seq_one_letter_code
_entity_poly.pdbx_strand_id
1 'polypeptide(L)'
;MAEILVSSLIENKILTSRKSEAALVVIRKNEKLGHLLEFSRAGHTNGQKLIGGVLYATTYPCHSCARHIIAAGISSVYYIEPYRKSLATKLHSDAITESEHDDSKVRILMYEGVAPRRYLPLFRLPEGVDRKEGGKMKRVHPKDAEPVISTTLESIPILESLTVKKLKDLNLV
;
A
#
# COMPACT_ATOMS: atom_id res chain seq x y z
N MET A 1 -0.45 0.74 29.35
CA MET A 1 -1.84 1.27 29.39
C MET A 1 -2.71 0.62 30.46
N ALA A 2 -2.96 -0.70 30.47
CA ALA A 2 -3.72 -1.33 31.57
C ALA A 2 -3.10 -1.08 32.96
N GLU A 3 -1.77 -1.13 33.05
CA GLU A 3 -1.02 -0.80 34.27
C GLU A 3 -1.16 0.66 34.67
N ILE A 4 -1.10 1.60 33.71
CA ILE A 4 -1.32 3.03 33.95
C ILE A 4 -2.72 3.29 34.51
N LEU A 5 -3.73 2.61 33.97
CA LEU A 5 -5.12 2.74 34.40
C LEU A 5 -5.30 2.18 35.82
N VAL A 6 -4.70 1.03 36.13
CA VAL A 6 -4.70 0.47 37.50
C VAL A 6 -3.94 1.35 38.48
N SER A 7 -2.79 1.91 38.09
CA SER A 7 -2.04 2.87 38.91
C SER A 7 -2.85 4.13 39.21
N SER A 8 -3.52 4.71 38.21
CA SER A 8 -4.40 5.86 38.38
C SER A 8 -5.58 5.56 39.32
N LEU A 9 -6.17 4.36 39.25
CA LEU A 9 -7.23 3.93 40.16
C LEU A 9 -6.75 3.74 41.61
N ILE A 10 -5.48 3.35 41.81
CA ILE A 10 -4.86 3.26 43.13
C ILE A 10 -4.56 4.65 43.69
N GLU A 11 -4.01 5.56 42.87
CA GLU A 11 -3.74 6.96 43.26
C GLU A 11 -5.03 7.67 43.69
N ASN A 12 -6.14 7.44 42.99
CA ASN A 12 -7.44 8.00 43.33
C ASN A 12 -8.19 7.23 44.43
N LYS A 13 -7.53 6.27 45.09
CA LYS A 13 -8.08 5.45 46.20
C LYS A 13 -9.34 4.65 45.86
N ILE A 14 -9.62 4.43 44.58
CA ILE A 14 -10.75 3.61 44.11
C ILE A 14 -10.39 2.12 44.23
N LEU A 15 -9.11 1.79 44.04
CA LEU A 15 -8.58 0.43 44.10
C LEU A 15 -7.50 0.32 45.16
N THR A 16 -7.52 -0.75 45.95
CA THR A 16 -6.47 -1.05 46.93
C THR A 16 -5.30 -1.75 46.24
N SER A 17 -4.06 -1.42 46.61
CA SER A 17 -2.85 -2.00 45.99
C SER A 17 -2.81 -3.53 45.99
N ARG A 18 -3.48 -4.16 46.98
CA ARG A 18 -3.59 -5.61 47.12
C ARG A 18 -4.42 -6.30 46.02
N LYS A 19 -5.31 -5.57 45.35
CA LYS A 19 -6.17 -6.08 44.25
C LYS A 19 -5.67 -5.69 42.85
N SER A 20 -4.52 -5.03 42.76
CA SER A 20 -3.94 -4.56 41.50
C SER A 20 -3.77 -5.67 40.46
N GLU A 21 -3.21 -6.81 40.88
CA GLU A 21 -2.91 -7.94 40.01
C GLU A 21 -4.19 -8.64 39.51
N ALA A 22 -5.17 -8.83 40.40
CA ALA A 22 -6.48 -9.36 40.02
C ALA A 22 -7.22 -8.42 39.05
N ALA A 23 -7.14 -7.10 39.25
CA ALA A 23 -7.71 -6.11 38.36
C ALA A 23 -7.05 -6.15 36.97
N LEU A 24 -5.72 -6.29 36.90
CA LEU A 24 -5.00 -6.42 35.63
C LEU A 24 -5.44 -7.65 34.84
N VAL A 25 -5.62 -8.80 35.49
CA VAL A 25 -6.09 -10.03 34.83
C VAL A 25 -7.50 -9.85 34.25
N VAL A 26 -8.42 -9.24 35.00
CA VAL A 26 -9.79 -8.99 34.53
C VAL A 26 -9.81 -8.02 33.36
N ILE A 27 -9.05 -6.92 33.44
CA ILE A 27 -8.97 -5.91 32.38
C ILE A 27 -8.38 -6.51 31.09
N ARG A 28 -7.33 -7.33 31.21
CA ARG A 28 -6.68 -7.98 30.04
C ARG A 28 -7.54 -9.09 29.42
N LYS A 29 -8.32 -9.83 30.22
CA LYS A 29 -9.21 -10.90 29.73
C LYS A 29 -10.51 -10.38 29.11
N ASN A 30 -10.88 -9.13 29.38
CA ASN A 30 -12.05 -8.52 28.76
C ASN A 30 -11.73 -8.15 27.31
N GLU A 31 -12.33 -8.84 26.34
CA GLU A 31 -12.03 -8.62 24.92
C GLU A 31 -12.30 -7.18 24.46
N LYS A 32 -13.36 -6.52 24.95
CA LYS A 32 -13.68 -5.14 24.58
C LYS A 32 -12.62 -4.15 25.06
N LEU A 33 -12.19 -4.26 26.32
CA LEU A 33 -11.12 -3.44 26.87
C LEU A 33 -9.77 -3.82 26.25
N GLY A 34 -9.52 -5.10 26.01
CA GLY A 34 -8.34 -5.60 25.34
C GLY A 34 -8.17 -4.99 23.95
N HIS A 35 -9.22 -4.99 23.12
CA HIS A 35 -9.19 -4.39 21.78
C HIS A 35 -8.91 -2.88 21.83
N LEU A 36 -9.52 -2.17 22.78
CA LEU A 36 -9.29 -0.73 22.95
C LEU A 36 -7.86 -0.44 23.42
N LEU A 37 -7.32 -1.27 24.31
CA LEU A 37 -5.96 -1.18 24.82
C LEU A 37 -4.92 -1.52 23.74
N GLU A 38 -5.17 -2.53 22.91
CA GLU A 38 -4.30 -2.89 21.79
C GLU A 38 -4.35 -1.84 20.66
N PHE A 39 -5.52 -1.30 20.34
CA PHE A 39 -5.65 -0.13 19.45
C PHE A 39 -4.84 1.06 19.97
N SER A 40 -4.92 1.33 21.28
CA SER A 40 -4.15 2.41 21.91
C SER A 40 -2.66 2.12 21.95
N ARG A 41 -2.24 0.85 22.16
CA ARG A 41 -0.82 0.43 22.12
C ARG A 41 -0.22 0.55 20.73
N ALA A 42 -0.97 0.21 19.68
CA ALA A 42 -0.55 0.45 18.30
C ALA A 42 -0.26 1.94 18.05
N GLY A 43 -0.97 2.85 18.72
CA GLY A 43 -0.68 4.29 18.71
C GLY A 43 0.47 4.73 19.65
N HIS A 44 0.85 3.91 20.65
CA HIS A 44 1.79 4.30 21.73
C HIS A 44 3.15 3.60 21.65
N THR A 45 3.36 2.59 20.80
CA THR A 45 4.68 2.01 20.56
C THR A 45 5.55 3.02 19.83
N ASN A 46 6.27 3.87 20.55
CA ASN A 46 7.39 4.69 20.06
C ASN A 46 7.16 5.22 18.63
N GLY A 47 6.07 5.98 18.44
CA GLY A 47 5.61 6.49 17.14
C GLY A 47 6.65 7.29 16.34
N GLN A 48 7.81 7.60 16.92
CA GLN A 48 8.96 8.19 16.25
C GLN A 48 9.46 7.40 15.02
N LYS A 49 9.28 6.07 14.97
CA LYS A 49 9.81 5.27 13.85
C LYS A 49 9.12 5.50 12.50
N LEU A 50 7.92 6.07 12.48
CA LEU A 50 7.13 6.27 11.26
C LEU A 50 7.02 7.76 10.86
N ILE A 51 7.40 8.67 11.75
CA ILE A 51 7.38 10.11 11.49
C ILE A 51 8.31 10.43 10.32
N GLY A 52 7.79 11.13 9.31
CA GLY A 52 8.50 11.44 8.08
C GLY A 52 8.65 10.25 7.12
N GLY A 53 8.16 9.07 7.48
CA GLY A 53 8.26 7.86 6.67
C GLY A 53 7.44 7.90 5.39
N VAL A 54 7.77 7.02 4.45
CA VAL A 54 7.10 6.86 3.17
C VAL A 54 6.40 5.51 3.12
N LEU A 55 5.10 5.49 2.82
CA LEU A 55 4.29 4.29 2.69
C LEU A 55 4.09 3.94 1.21
N TYR A 56 4.34 2.67 0.85
CA TYR A 56 3.98 2.15 -0.46
C TYR A 56 2.75 1.25 -0.31
N ALA A 57 1.72 1.55 -1.09
CA ALA A 57 0.46 0.83 -1.09
C ALA A 57 0.10 0.40 -2.51
N THR A 58 -0.63 -0.70 -2.65
CA THR A 58 -1.15 -1.11 -3.96
C THR A 58 -2.33 -0.25 -4.39
N THR A 59 -3.11 0.28 -3.45
CA THR A 59 -4.38 0.94 -3.72
C THR A 59 -4.50 2.22 -2.91
N TYR A 60 -5.14 3.24 -3.49
CA TYR A 60 -5.38 4.54 -2.85
C TYR A 60 -6.13 4.40 -1.51
N PRO A 61 -5.70 5.08 -0.43
CA PRO A 61 -6.25 4.87 0.90
C PRO A 61 -7.68 5.40 1.02
N CYS A 62 -8.52 4.71 1.80
CA CYS A 62 -9.84 5.22 2.18
C CYS A 62 -9.74 6.29 3.30
N HIS A 63 -10.85 6.93 3.65
CA HIS A 63 -10.88 7.99 4.67
C HIS A 63 -10.44 7.53 6.08
N SER A 64 -10.71 6.27 6.45
CA SER A 64 -10.30 5.70 7.73
C SER A 64 -8.80 5.39 7.74
N CYS A 65 -8.27 4.83 6.65
CA CYS A 65 -6.83 4.64 6.49
C CYS A 65 -6.09 5.98 6.52
N ALA A 66 -6.60 6.98 5.80
CA ALA A 66 -6.05 8.34 5.78
C ALA A 66 -5.89 8.93 7.18
N ARG A 67 -6.91 8.78 8.05
CA ARG A 67 -6.83 9.21 9.45
C ARG A 67 -5.63 8.59 10.20
N HIS A 68 -5.41 7.29 10.03
CA HIS A 68 -4.30 6.60 10.68
C HIS A 68 -2.94 6.98 10.08
N ILE A 69 -2.88 7.18 8.76
CA ILE A 69 -1.67 7.65 8.06
C ILE A 69 -1.24 9.02 8.59
N ILE A 70 -2.17 9.96 8.69
CA ILE A 70 -1.92 11.30 9.26
C ILE A 70 -1.44 11.19 10.71
N ALA A 71 -2.16 10.42 11.54
CA ALA A 71 -1.82 10.26 12.96
C ALA A 71 -0.46 9.57 13.19
N ALA A 72 -0.01 8.73 12.25
CA ALA A 72 1.31 8.10 12.28
C ALA A 72 2.44 9.05 11.89
N GLY A 73 2.15 10.25 11.36
CA GLY A 73 3.15 11.21 10.91
C GLY A 73 3.86 10.81 9.62
N ILE A 74 3.24 9.97 8.78
CA ILE A 74 3.77 9.58 7.47
C ILE A 74 3.81 10.82 6.57
N SER A 75 4.91 11.04 5.85
CA SER A 75 5.09 12.20 4.98
C SER A 75 4.48 11.99 3.59
N SER A 76 4.53 10.77 3.07
CA SER A 76 4.07 10.45 1.72
C SER A 76 3.57 9.02 1.58
N VAL A 77 2.57 8.83 0.71
CA VAL A 77 2.00 7.55 0.32
C VAL A 77 2.10 7.44 -1.20
N TYR A 78 2.74 6.39 -1.70
CA TYR A 78 2.75 6.04 -3.12
C TYR A 78 1.77 4.90 -3.38
N TYR A 79 0.85 5.06 -4.33
CA TYR A 79 -0.17 4.06 -4.67
C TYR A 79 -0.14 3.67 -6.14
N ILE A 80 -0.52 2.43 -6.48
CA ILE A 80 -0.56 1.96 -7.87
C ILE A 80 -1.98 2.11 -8.45
N GLU A 81 -2.99 1.66 -7.72
CA GLU A 81 -4.36 1.56 -8.19
C GLU A 81 -5.27 2.62 -7.55
N PRO A 82 -6.09 3.34 -8.34
CA PRO A 82 -7.02 4.32 -7.79
C PRO A 82 -8.19 3.64 -7.06
N TYR A 83 -8.68 4.26 -5.98
CA TYR A 83 -9.88 3.82 -5.25
C TYR A 83 -11.02 4.81 -5.44
N ARG A 84 -11.90 4.56 -6.42
CA ARG A 84 -12.98 5.49 -6.82
C ARG A 84 -13.95 5.90 -5.71
N LYS A 85 -14.05 5.11 -4.64
CA LYS A 85 -14.92 5.39 -3.49
C LYS A 85 -14.20 6.14 -2.36
N SER A 86 -12.92 6.46 -2.53
CA SER A 86 -12.18 7.17 -1.50
C SER A 86 -12.74 8.58 -1.30
N LEU A 87 -12.84 8.99 -0.04
CA LEU A 87 -13.16 10.35 0.37
C LEU A 87 -11.98 10.97 1.14
N ALA A 88 -10.77 10.41 1.03
CA ALA A 88 -9.62 10.80 1.85
C ALA A 88 -9.27 12.29 1.70
N THR A 89 -9.02 12.76 0.47
CA THR A 89 -8.75 14.17 0.17
C THR A 89 -9.93 15.09 0.45
N LYS A 90 -11.16 14.60 0.34
CA LYS A 90 -12.36 15.40 0.62
C LYS A 90 -12.60 15.60 2.12
N LEU A 91 -12.34 14.58 2.95
CA LEU A 91 -12.57 14.62 4.39
C LEU A 91 -11.37 15.12 5.20
N HIS A 92 -10.17 15.04 4.64
CA HIS A 92 -8.90 15.46 5.27
C HIS A 92 -8.12 16.42 4.37
N SER A 93 -8.81 17.36 3.71
CA SER A 93 -8.21 18.32 2.77
C SER A 93 -7.22 19.30 3.42
N ASP A 94 -7.33 19.46 4.73
CA ASP A 94 -6.44 20.24 5.59
C ASP A 94 -5.09 19.54 5.83
N ALA A 95 -5.06 18.20 5.79
CA ALA A 95 -3.87 17.41 6.14
C ALA A 95 -3.32 16.55 4.99
N ILE A 96 -4.08 16.34 3.91
CA ILE A 96 -3.72 15.49 2.78
C ILE A 96 -3.73 16.30 1.49
N THR A 97 -2.81 15.97 0.58
CA THR A 97 -2.72 16.56 -0.76
C THR A 97 -2.31 15.52 -1.79
N GLU A 98 -2.74 15.72 -3.04
CA GLU A 98 -2.26 14.99 -4.21
C GLU A 98 -1.23 15.79 -5.02
N SER A 99 -0.92 17.02 -4.56
CA SER A 99 0.13 17.85 -5.16
C SER A 99 1.51 17.36 -4.72
N GLU A 100 2.41 17.19 -5.68
CA GLU A 100 3.81 16.82 -5.42
C GLU A 100 4.59 17.92 -4.68
N HIS A 101 4.15 19.18 -4.80
CA HIS A 101 4.92 20.34 -4.33
C HIS A 101 4.46 20.88 -2.97
N ASP A 102 3.46 20.26 -2.35
CA ASP A 102 2.98 20.65 -1.03
C ASP A 102 3.60 19.75 0.05
N ASP A 103 4.70 20.23 0.62
CA ASP A 103 5.42 19.58 1.73
C ASP A 103 4.78 19.80 3.10
N SER A 104 3.74 20.64 3.20
CA SER A 104 3.07 20.93 4.47
C SER A 104 2.07 19.85 4.89
N LYS A 105 1.71 18.96 3.97
CA LYS A 105 0.67 17.94 4.12
C LYS A 105 1.21 16.55 3.79
N VAL A 106 0.46 15.53 4.20
CA VAL A 106 0.71 14.15 3.75
C VAL A 106 0.39 14.05 2.27
N ARG A 107 1.39 13.74 1.45
CA ARG A 107 1.20 13.56 0.00
C ARG A 107 0.69 12.16 -0.31
N ILE A 108 -0.33 12.06 -1.15
CA ILE A 108 -0.76 10.79 -1.75
C ILE A 108 -0.50 10.89 -3.24
N LEU A 109 0.54 10.20 -3.69
CA LEU A 109 1.08 10.29 -5.04
C LEU A 109 0.89 8.97 -5.77
N MET A 110 0.59 9.04 -7.06
CA MET A 110 0.59 7.86 -7.89
C MET A 110 2.03 7.35 -8.03
N TYR A 111 2.23 6.06 -7.88
CA TYR A 111 3.52 5.44 -8.09
C TYR A 111 3.85 5.48 -9.57
N GLU A 112 4.92 6.18 -9.91
CA GLU A 112 5.52 6.17 -11.24
C GLU A 112 6.82 5.34 -11.21
N GLY A 113 6.84 4.23 -11.93
CA GLY A 113 8.02 3.38 -11.98
C GLY A 113 7.80 2.04 -12.67
N VAL A 114 8.90 1.31 -12.83
CA VAL A 114 8.90 -0.04 -13.40
C VAL A 114 8.91 -1.05 -12.28
N ALA A 115 7.86 -1.86 -12.18
CA ALA A 115 7.81 -2.96 -11.21
C ALA A 115 9.05 -3.87 -11.39
N PRO A 116 9.72 -4.31 -10.31
CA PRO A 116 10.95 -5.11 -10.41
C PRO A 116 10.82 -6.35 -11.31
N ARG A 117 9.65 -7.00 -11.31
CA ARG A 117 9.36 -8.17 -12.17
C ARG A 117 9.33 -7.84 -13.67
N ARG A 118 9.06 -6.58 -14.04
CA ARG A 118 9.05 -6.11 -15.44
C ARG A 118 10.42 -5.63 -15.91
N TYR A 119 11.28 -5.19 -14.97
CA TYR A 119 12.61 -4.66 -15.29
C TYR A 119 13.50 -5.72 -15.96
N LEU A 120 13.61 -6.91 -15.38
CA LEU A 120 14.48 -7.97 -15.92
C LEU A 120 14.08 -8.40 -17.34
N PRO A 121 12.81 -8.71 -17.67
CA PRO A 121 12.41 -9.01 -19.04
C PRO A 121 12.74 -7.91 -20.05
N LEU A 122 12.58 -6.62 -19.69
CA LEU A 122 12.85 -5.48 -20.57
C LEU A 122 14.33 -5.36 -20.98
N PHE A 123 15.25 -5.72 -20.08
CA PHE A 123 16.69 -5.53 -20.29
C PHE A 123 17.48 -6.84 -20.47
N ARG A 124 16.81 -8.00 -20.41
CA ARG A 124 17.42 -9.30 -20.68
C ARG A 124 17.19 -9.69 -22.13
N LEU A 125 18.21 -10.27 -22.77
CA LEU A 125 17.99 -10.94 -24.04
C LEU A 125 17.11 -12.18 -23.84
N PRO A 126 16.15 -12.44 -24.75
CA PRO A 126 15.44 -13.72 -24.79
C PRO A 126 16.42 -14.89 -24.89
N GLU A 127 16.04 -16.03 -24.31
CA GLU A 127 16.86 -17.25 -24.40
C GLU A 127 17.08 -17.65 -25.86
N GLY A 128 18.33 -17.98 -26.21
CA GLY A 128 18.70 -18.36 -27.58
C GLY A 128 18.96 -17.20 -28.54
N VAL A 129 18.85 -15.94 -28.10
CA VAL A 129 19.16 -14.76 -28.93
C VAL A 129 20.52 -14.18 -28.55
N ASP A 130 21.47 -14.25 -29.48
CA ASP A 130 22.78 -13.62 -29.31
C ASP A 130 22.77 -12.14 -29.73
N ARG A 131 23.35 -11.29 -28.88
CA ARG A 131 23.55 -9.86 -29.16
C ARG A 131 24.60 -9.58 -30.23
N LYS A 132 25.46 -10.56 -30.52
CA LYS A 132 26.63 -10.40 -31.39
C LYS A 132 26.78 -11.57 -32.33
N GLU A 133 27.23 -11.28 -33.55
CA GLU A 133 27.60 -12.27 -34.56
C GLU A 133 28.98 -11.87 -35.11
N GLY A 134 29.95 -12.79 -35.06
CA GLY A 134 31.33 -12.49 -35.48
C GLY A 134 31.99 -11.33 -34.74
N GLY A 135 31.64 -11.11 -33.46
CA GLY A 135 32.15 -10.00 -32.64
C GLY A 135 31.50 -8.64 -32.89
N LYS A 136 30.65 -8.51 -33.92
CA LYS A 136 29.88 -7.30 -34.23
C LYS A 136 28.48 -7.40 -33.63
N MET A 137 27.89 -6.25 -33.28
CA MET A 137 26.51 -6.18 -32.81
C MET A 137 25.56 -6.62 -33.91
N LYS A 138 24.66 -7.56 -33.61
CA LYS A 138 23.59 -7.96 -34.52
C LYS A 138 22.60 -6.80 -34.64
N ARG A 139 22.44 -6.24 -35.85
CA ARG A 139 21.47 -5.17 -36.11
C ARG A 139 20.16 -5.80 -36.55
N VAL A 140 19.11 -5.56 -35.79
CA VAL A 140 17.74 -5.89 -36.19
C VAL A 140 17.16 -4.69 -36.91
N HIS A 141 16.60 -4.90 -38.10
CA HIS A 141 15.93 -3.82 -38.82
C HIS A 141 14.62 -3.48 -38.08
N PRO A 142 14.27 -2.19 -37.85
CA PRO A 142 13.14 -1.82 -37.00
C PRO A 142 11.78 -2.41 -37.41
N LYS A 143 11.59 -2.73 -38.69
CA LYS A 143 10.36 -3.36 -39.19
C LYS A 143 10.23 -4.84 -38.79
N ASP A 144 11.35 -5.49 -38.50
CA ASP A 144 11.42 -6.90 -38.13
C ASP A 144 11.57 -7.08 -36.61
N ALA A 145 11.52 -5.97 -35.85
CA ALA A 145 11.66 -5.98 -34.40
C ALA A 145 10.33 -6.31 -33.73
N GLU A 146 10.36 -7.24 -32.78
CA GLU A 146 9.21 -7.59 -31.95
C GLU A 146 9.30 -6.91 -30.57
N PRO A 147 8.16 -6.48 -29.99
CA PRO A 147 8.15 -5.87 -28.67
C PRO A 147 8.53 -6.89 -27.59
N VAL A 148 9.43 -6.50 -26.67
CA VAL A 148 9.84 -7.33 -25.52
C VAL A 148 8.66 -7.64 -24.59
N ILE A 149 7.68 -6.74 -24.54
CA ILE A 149 6.43 -6.92 -23.80
C ILE A 149 5.27 -6.54 -24.74
N SER A 150 4.44 -7.51 -25.09
CA SER A 150 3.15 -7.28 -25.76
C SER A 150 2.03 -7.36 -24.71
N THR A 151 1.80 -6.28 -23.96
CA THR A 151 0.59 -6.17 -23.12
C THR A 151 -0.42 -5.32 -23.86
N THR A 152 -1.63 -5.84 -23.99
CA THR A 152 -2.77 -5.14 -24.56
C THR A 152 -3.13 -3.95 -23.69
N LEU A 153 -3.28 -2.77 -24.31
CA LEU A 153 -3.76 -1.55 -23.66
C LEU A 153 -5.30 -1.45 -23.68
N GLU A 154 -5.93 -2.41 -24.33
CA GLU A 154 -7.37 -2.52 -24.48
C GLU A 154 -8.05 -2.79 -23.13
N SER A 155 -9.26 -2.26 -22.98
CA SER A 155 -10.08 -2.52 -21.82
C SER A 155 -10.55 -3.99 -21.78
N ILE A 156 -10.86 -4.49 -20.57
CA ILE A 156 -11.33 -5.86 -20.36
C ILE A 156 -12.48 -6.26 -21.30
N PRO A 157 -13.54 -5.44 -21.52
CA PRO A 157 -14.63 -5.83 -22.41
C PRO A 157 -14.20 -6.02 -23.87
N ILE A 158 -13.22 -5.22 -24.33
CA ILE A 158 -12.68 -5.33 -25.69
C ILE A 158 -11.87 -6.62 -25.81
N LEU A 159 -11.06 -6.93 -24.78
CA LEU A 159 -10.28 -8.17 -24.73
C LEU A 159 -11.16 -9.41 -24.73
N GLU A 160 -12.24 -9.41 -23.96
CA GLU A 160 -13.24 -10.48 -23.96
C GLU A 160 -13.86 -10.64 -25.34
N SER A 161 -14.28 -9.55 -25.97
CA SER A 161 -14.88 -9.56 -27.31
C SER A 161 -13.93 -10.11 -28.37
N LEU A 162 -12.66 -9.71 -28.35
CA LEU A 162 -11.62 -10.22 -29.24
C LEU A 162 -11.35 -11.71 -29.01
N THR A 163 -11.33 -12.14 -27.74
CA THR A 163 -11.11 -13.54 -27.37
C THR A 163 -12.26 -14.43 -27.85
N VAL A 164 -13.51 -14.00 -27.64
CA VAL A 164 -14.70 -14.71 -28.13
C VAL A 164 -14.70 -14.81 -29.65
N LYS A 165 -14.36 -13.71 -30.35
CA LYS A 165 -14.24 -13.73 -31.81
C LYS A 165 -13.20 -14.76 -32.27
N LYS A 166 -12.02 -14.77 -31.65
CA LYS A 166 -10.94 -15.70 -31.98
C LYS A 166 -11.32 -17.17 -31.72
N LEU A 167 -12.08 -17.45 -30.67
CA LEU A 167 -12.58 -18.80 -30.37
C LEU A 167 -13.60 -19.28 -31.40
N LYS A 168 -14.49 -18.39 -31.85
CA LYS A 168 -15.43 -18.69 -32.94
C LYS A 168 -14.71 -18.95 -34.26
N ASP A 169 -13.70 -18.14 -34.58
CA ASP A 169 -12.88 -18.32 -35.79
C ASP A 169 -12.12 -19.68 -35.78
N LEU A 170 -11.81 -20.19 -34.58
CA LEU A 170 -11.17 -21.50 -34.37
C LEU A 170 -12.17 -22.67 -34.19
N ASN A 171 -13.49 -22.42 -34.28
CA ASN A 171 -14.56 -23.40 -34.02
C ASN A 171 -14.47 -24.09 -32.64
N LEU A 172 -13.99 -23.37 -31.62
CA LEU A 172 -13.90 -23.89 -30.25
C LEU A 172 -15.11 -23.52 -29.38
N VAL A 173 -15.92 -22.55 -29.82
CA VAL A 173 -17.19 -22.09 -29.22
C VAL A 173 -18.13 -21.61 -30.32
#